data_AF-A0A9B0WVA2-F1
#
_entry.id   AF-A0A9B0WVA2-F1
#
_cell.length_a   1.000
_cell.length_b   1.000
_cell.length_c   1.000
_cell.angle_alpha   90.00
_cell.angle_beta   90.00
_cell.angle_gamma   90.00
#
_symmetry.space_group_name_H-M   'P 1'
#
loop_
_entity.id
_entity.type
_entity.pdbx_description
1 polymer ?
#
loop_
_entity_poly.entity_id
_entity_poly.type
_entity_poly.pdbx_seq_one_letter_code
_entity_poly.pdbx_strand_id
1 'polypeptide(L)'
;MDVGAGEFEQILPLLQKLVLGADFVGLDIEFTGLRSSMSGPQQISLFDLPSEWYLKTRQSVQQFTICQIGLSLFSSIKGNPNKYVSHSCNFFLFPTTFGILDSEFSFQASSVEFLNQYGFDYNKFLKNGIPYMNEDQEKKIKHSILSGNWKVRSSLNKDQIKVVIDEVTRWLGLAEDGDCMTLPGITGFQAFEVQLVLQQALPNIWTALKGQAVIVKKVSLQHRWCLENSPCERENCWKEKILLSAKGFSVFFQMLVKAQKPLVGHNMMVDLLHLHEKFFRPLPESYDQFKQNIHHLFPVIIDTKNVTKAVWKELNFPRVSNLSEVYEVLNSDLNPTRRSGPVIVHASRCRKYVETKCPHEAAYDAFLCGSVLLKVAHLLLLRAHGSDSTPVPTFSHYLDVLAPYVNQVNLIRAGVPKVNFSGPDYPSVRPPILILSVKRWPGVSEQQIYHEFQNLCKFDVRRLTRSQFLLLTNKFKDARNILKDYRHHPDLQVSLYRYWRHSPDVSCVLHVCGIITTWALVAFLLGRPRA
;
A
#
# COMPACT_ATOMS: atom_id res chain seq x y z
N MET A 1 15.78 -2.59 -13.12
CA MET A 1 16.94 -1.96 -12.44
C MET A 1 16.71 -2.11 -10.96
N ASP A 2 17.67 -2.65 -10.22
CA ASP A 2 17.60 -2.73 -8.77
C ASP A 2 18.26 -1.48 -8.17
N VAL A 3 17.65 -0.89 -7.15
CA VAL A 3 18.11 0.35 -6.54
C VAL A 3 18.17 0.18 -5.03
N GLY A 4 19.37 0.34 -4.49
CA GLY A 4 19.62 0.44 -3.05
C GLY A 4 20.10 1.84 -2.65
N ALA A 5 20.37 2.03 -1.36
CA ALA A 5 20.76 3.32 -0.78
C ALA A 5 22.00 3.95 -1.46
N GLY A 6 23.02 3.16 -1.78
CA GLY A 6 24.29 3.66 -2.31
C GLY A 6 24.21 4.28 -3.71
N GLU A 7 23.22 3.88 -4.52
CA GLU A 7 23.07 4.33 -5.90
C GLU A 7 21.93 5.36 -6.06
N PHE A 8 21.03 5.43 -5.08
CA PHE A 8 19.76 6.17 -5.18
C PHE A 8 19.94 7.66 -5.50
N GLU A 9 20.84 8.36 -4.80
CA GLU A 9 21.07 9.79 -5.02
C GLU A 9 21.59 10.09 -6.44
N GLN A 10 22.47 9.23 -6.96
CA GLN A 10 23.08 9.42 -8.28
C GLN A 10 22.07 9.21 -9.42
N ILE A 11 21.11 8.30 -9.23
CA ILE A 11 20.10 8.00 -10.24
C ILE A 11 18.85 8.88 -10.14
N LEU A 12 18.68 9.64 -9.05
CA LEU A 12 17.50 10.45 -8.80
C LEU A 12 17.15 11.41 -9.96
N PRO A 13 18.11 12.12 -10.60
CA PRO A 13 17.82 12.97 -11.76
C PRO A 13 17.29 12.18 -12.97
N LEU A 14 17.81 10.97 -13.19
CA LEU A 14 17.30 10.07 -14.23
C LEU A 14 15.87 9.64 -13.92
N LEU A 15 15.60 9.24 -12.67
CA LEU A 15 14.26 8.85 -12.24
C LEU A 15 13.25 9.99 -12.41
N GLN A 16 13.61 11.21 -12.06
CA GLN A 16 12.77 12.39 -12.26
C GLN A 16 12.42 12.59 -13.74
N LYS A 17 13.42 12.49 -14.64
CA LYS A 17 13.19 12.60 -16.09
C LYS A 17 12.25 11.51 -16.60
N LEU A 18 12.42 10.27 -16.12
CA LEU A 18 11.57 9.14 -16.51
C LEU A 18 10.13 9.35 -16.05
N VAL A 19 9.91 9.80 -14.81
CA VAL A 19 8.57 10.08 -14.27
C VAL A 19 7.86 11.16 -15.09
N LEU A 20 8.54 12.27 -15.39
CA LEU A 20 7.93 13.37 -16.16
C LEU A 20 7.58 12.94 -17.59
N GLY A 21 8.43 12.11 -18.22
CA GLY A 21 8.22 11.56 -19.56
C GLY A 21 7.28 10.36 -19.64
N ALA A 22 6.80 9.82 -18.52
CA ALA A 22 5.87 8.70 -18.50
C ALA A 22 4.45 9.14 -18.87
N ASP A 23 3.72 8.27 -19.57
CA ASP A 23 2.28 8.40 -19.80
C ASP A 23 1.52 7.93 -18.55
N PHE A 24 2.01 6.87 -17.89
CA PHE A 24 1.50 6.35 -16.62
C PHE A 24 2.58 5.52 -15.89
N VAL A 25 2.30 5.18 -14.62
CA VAL A 25 3.20 4.41 -13.76
C VAL A 25 2.49 3.16 -13.24
N GLY A 26 3.05 2.00 -13.55
CA GLY A 26 2.70 0.73 -12.90
C GLY A 26 3.35 0.62 -11.52
N LEU A 27 2.62 0.09 -10.54
CA LEU A 27 3.02 -0.08 -9.15
C LEU A 27 2.71 -1.50 -8.68
N ASP A 28 3.63 -2.04 -7.91
CA ASP A 28 3.43 -3.22 -7.06
C ASP A 28 4.39 -3.12 -5.86
N ILE A 29 4.00 -3.68 -4.70
CA ILE A 29 4.77 -3.55 -3.46
C ILE A 29 4.84 -4.89 -2.73
N GLU A 30 6.05 -5.24 -2.29
CA GLU A 30 6.28 -6.39 -1.41
C GLU A 30 6.40 -5.94 0.05
N PHE A 31 5.80 -6.73 0.94
CA PHE A 31 5.64 -6.40 2.36
C PHE A 31 6.30 -7.45 3.27
N THR A 32 6.71 -7.02 4.46
CA THR A 32 7.21 -7.93 5.50
C THR A 32 6.11 -8.81 6.11
N GLY A 33 4.84 -8.48 5.86
CA GLY A 33 3.67 -9.27 6.22
C GLY A 33 2.40 -8.65 5.69
N LEU A 34 1.33 -9.43 5.64
CA LEU A 34 0.03 -9.01 5.08
C LEU A 34 -1.05 -8.87 6.15
N ARG A 35 -1.04 -9.75 7.14
CA ARG A 35 -2.10 -9.85 8.14
C ARG A 35 -1.49 -10.04 9.52
N SER A 36 -1.88 -9.18 10.43
CA SER A 36 -1.63 -9.40 11.84
C SER A 36 -2.42 -10.63 12.30
N SER A 37 -1.86 -11.37 13.27
CA SER A 37 -2.46 -12.57 13.88
C SER A 37 -3.67 -12.21 14.75
N MET A 38 -4.66 -11.52 14.19
CA MET A 38 -5.86 -11.11 14.91
C MET A 38 -6.84 -12.27 14.95
N SER A 39 -7.23 -12.66 16.16
CA SER A 39 -8.23 -13.68 16.41
C SER A 39 -9.62 -13.07 16.57
N GLY A 40 -10.66 -13.80 16.12
CA GLY A 40 -12.05 -13.42 16.33
C GLY A 40 -12.54 -12.23 15.48
N PRO A 41 -13.33 -11.29 16.04
CA PRO A 41 -14.11 -10.30 15.28
C PRO A 41 -13.27 -9.24 14.55
N GLN A 42 -11.96 -9.16 14.84
CA GLN A 42 -11.02 -8.24 14.19
C GLN A 42 -10.54 -8.73 12.81
N GLN A 43 -10.84 -9.97 12.42
CA GLN A 43 -10.52 -10.45 11.07
C GLN A 43 -11.40 -9.79 10.02
N ILE A 44 -10.83 -9.50 8.85
CA ILE A 44 -11.58 -8.98 7.70
C ILE A 44 -12.65 -9.98 7.24
N SER A 45 -13.86 -9.47 7.03
CA SER A 45 -15.02 -10.27 6.69
C SER A 45 -15.83 -9.65 5.56
N LEU A 46 -16.54 -10.51 4.82
CA LEU A 46 -17.55 -10.12 3.84
C LEU A 46 -18.68 -9.28 4.43
N PHE A 47 -18.88 -9.31 5.74
CA PHE A 47 -19.86 -8.47 6.41
C PHE A 47 -19.36 -7.05 6.68
N ASP A 48 -18.06 -6.77 6.52
CA ASP A 48 -17.49 -5.49 6.89
C ASP A 48 -17.85 -4.43 5.84
N LEU A 49 -18.31 -3.27 6.33
CA LEU A 49 -18.37 -2.05 5.55
C LEU A 49 -16.96 -1.60 5.14
N PRO A 50 -16.82 -0.78 4.08
CA PRO A 50 -15.50 -0.28 3.66
C PRO A 50 -14.70 0.38 4.78
N SER A 51 -15.38 1.16 5.64
CA SER A 51 -14.78 1.82 6.80
C SER A 51 -14.32 0.84 7.87
N GLU A 52 -15.10 -0.20 8.17
CA GLU A 52 -14.72 -1.26 9.11
C GLU A 52 -13.52 -2.08 8.59
N TRP A 53 -13.55 -2.43 7.29
CA TRP A 53 -12.43 -3.11 6.63
C TRP A 53 -11.15 -2.27 6.69
N TYR A 54 -11.28 -0.96 6.45
CA TYR A 54 -10.18 0.00 6.53
C TYR A 54 -9.56 0.02 7.92
N LEU A 55 -10.36 0.15 8.98
CA LEU A 55 -9.86 0.19 10.36
C LEU A 55 -9.12 -1.09 10.75
N LYS A 56 -9.64 -2.26 10.35
CA LYS A 56 -8.98 -3.55 10.58
C LYS A 56 -7.64 -3.65 9.86
N THR A 57 -7.58 -3.20 8.61
CA THR A 57 -6.37 -3.32 7.78
C THR A 57 -5.33 -2.26 8.14
N ARG A 58 -5.76 -1.07 8.57
CA ARG A 58 -4.89 -0.01 9.11
C ARG A 58 -4.00 -0.52 10.23
N GLN A 59 -4.54 -1.28 11.17
CA GLN A 59 -3.76 -1.89 12.26
C GLN A 59 -2.64 -2.82 11.74
N SER A 60 -2.94 -3.59 10.68
CA SER A 60 -1.95 -4.47 10.04
C SER A 60 -0.85 -3.67 9.33
N VAL A 61 -1.22 -2.63 8.58
CA VAL A 61 -0.28 -1.76 7.83
C VAL A 61 0.65 -0.98 8.77
N GLN A 62 0.20 -0.68 9.98
CA GLN A 62 1.03 -0.05 11.02
C GLN A 62 2.08 -1.01 11.58
N GLN A 63 1.80 -2.33 11.64
CA GLN A 63 2.72 -3.34 12.16
C GLN A 63 3.75 -3.82 11.14
N PHE A 64 3.39 -3.89 9.87
CA PHE A 64 4.28 -4.34 8.80
C PHE A 64 4.90 -3.17 8.03
N THR A 65 5.98 -3.47 7.32
CA THR A 65 6.67 -2.48 6.51
C THR A 65 6.87 -2.95 5.08
N ILE A 66 7.27 -2.02 4.23
CA ILE A 66 7.58 -2.25 2.83
C ILE A 66 9.03 -2.72 2.72
N CYS A 67 9.27 -3.88 2.10
CA CYS A 67 10.63 -4.35 1.85
C CYS A 67 11.11 -4.01 0.44
N GLN A 68 10.21 -3.97 -0.54
CA GLN A 68 10.51 -3.60 -1.91
C GLN A 68 9.33 -2.88 -2.58
N ILE A 69 9.59 -1.77 -3.27
CA ILE A 69 8.62 -1.12 -4.16
C ILE A 69 9.06 -1.32 -5.60
N GLY A 70 8.14 -1.80 -6.42
CA GLY A 70 8.28 -1.95 -7.84
C GLY A 70 7.55 -0.84 -8.57
N LEU A 71 8.27 -0.13 -9.45
CA LEU A 71 7.65 0.84 -10.34
C LEU A 71 8.04 0.54 -11.78
N SER A 72 7.06 0.57 -12.69
CA SER A 72 7.30 0.47 -14.13
C SER A 72 6.74 1.70 -14.83
N LEU A 73 7.63 2.53 -15.37
CA LEU A 73 7.27 3.77 -16.05
C LEU A 73 7.07 3.50 -17.53
N PHE A 74 5.87 3.74 -18.03
CA PHE A 74 5.50 3.48 -19.43
C PHE A 74 5.47 4.79 -20.21
N SER A 75 6.23 4.85 -21.30
CA SER A 75 6.24 5.99 -22.22
C SER A 75 6.00 5.50 -23.64
N SER A 76 5.10 6.16 -24.36
CA SER A 76 4.93 5.97 -25.79
C SER A 76 6.21 6.39 -26.55
N ILE A 77 6.57 5.61 -27.58
CA ILE A 77 7.74 5.89 -28.39
C ILE A 77 7.36 6.95 -29.44
N LYS A 78 8.14 8.03 -29.51
CA LYS A 78 7.93 9.10 -30.50
C LYS A 78 7.91 8.52 -31.92
N GLY A 79 6.87 8.86 -32.68
CA GLY A 79 6.66 8.34 -34.04
C GLY A 79 5.98 6.97 -34.12
N ASN A 80 5.76 6.29 -33.01
CA ASN A 80 4.97 5.05 -32.96
C ASN A 80 4.13 4.97 -31.67
N PRO A 81 2.94 5.61 -31.64
CA PRO A 81 2.11 5.69 -30.44
C PRO A 81 1.60 4.34 -29.93
N ASN A 82 1.52 3.32 -30.80
CA ASN A 82 1.13 1.97 -30.41
C ASN A 82 2.30 1.15 -29.82
N LYS A 83 3.49 1.76 -29.67
CA LYS A 83 4.65 1.13 -29.06
C LYS A 83 5.07 1.88 -27.81
N TYR A 84 5.24 1.13 -26.73
CA TYR A 84 5.62 1.66 -25.42
C TYR A 84 6.99 1.12 -25.00
N VAL A 85 7.76 1.97 -24.32
CA VAL A 85 8.95 1.55 -23.57
C VAL A 85 8.63 1.52 -22.08
N SER A 86 8.97 0.43 -21.40
CA SER A 86 8.83 0.28 -19.96
C SER A 86 10.18 0.39 -19.25
N HIS A 87 10.27 1.28 -18.27
CA HIS A 87 11.42 1.41 -17.37
C HIS A 87 11.03 0.86 -16.00
N SER A 88 11.43 -0.38 -15.69
CA SER A 88 11.10 -1.05 -14.43
C SER A 88 12.22 -0.90 -13.39
N CYS A 89 11.88 -0.45 -12.19
CA CYS A 89 12.79 -0.17 -11.09
C CYS A 89 12.30 -0.85 -9.79
N ASN A 90 13.16 -1.67 -9.18
CA ASN A 90 12.98 -2.18 -7.83
C ASN A 90 13.69 -1.26 -6.85
N PHE A 91 12.98 -0.75 -5.87
CA PHE A 91 13.52 0.03 -4.77
C PHE A 91 13.45 -0.83 -3.51
N PHE A 92 14.61 -1.17 -2.95
CA PHE A 92 14.66 -1.85 -1.65
C PHE A 92 14.66 -0.76 -0.57
N LEU A 93 13.73 -0.84 0.38
CA LEU A 93 13.46 0.27 1.30
C LEU A 93 13.64 -0.16 2.74
N PHE A 94 14.24 0.66 3.59
CA PHE A 94 14.33 0.38 5.03
C PHE A 94 13.90 1.61 5.83
N PRO A 95 13.10 1.47 6.92
CA PRO A 95 12.70 2.62 7.72
C PRO A 95 13.93 3.39 8.22
N THR A 96 13.87 4.72 8.18
CA THR A 96 14.98 5.53 8.69
C THR A 96 15.18 5.29 10.19
N THR A 97 16.43 5.09 10.60
CA THR A 97 16.85 4.96 12.00
C THR A 97 17.56 6.22 12.51
N PHE A 98 17.39 7.34 11.77
CA PHE A 98 18.13 8.57 12.03
C PHE A 98 17.55 9.33 13.23
N GLY A 99 18.39 9.51 14.25
CA GLY A 99 18.11 10.35 15.41
C GLY A 99 17.13 9.79 16.42
N ILE A 100 16.00 10.48 16.58
CA ILE A 100 14.93 10.07 17.49
C ILE A 100 13.98 9.04 16.86
N LEU A 101 14.11 8.79 15.56
CA LEU A 101 13.30 7.82 14.85
C LEU A 101 13.90 6.43 15.01
N ASP A 102 13.15 5.58 15.68
CA ASP A 102 13.44 4.16 15.83
C ASP A 102 12.13 3.43 15.57
N SER A 103 11.97 2.95 14.34
CA SER A 103 10.71 2.38 13.88
C SER A 103 10.70 0.89 14.14
N GLU A 104 9.77 0.44 14.97
CA GLU A 104 9.50 -0.98 15.18
C GLU A 104 8.56 -1.49 14.10
N PHE A 105 8.89 -2.65 13.51
CA PHE A 105 8.03 -3.36 12.57
C PHE A 105 8.21 -4.87 12.71
N SER A 106 7.22 -5.62 12.25
CA SER A 106 7.18 -7.07 12.36
C SER A 106 7.43 -7.77 11.02
N PHE A 107 7.81 -9.05 11.10
CA PHE A 107 7.79 -9.98 9.97
C PHE A 107 6.74 -11.04 10.20
N GLN A 108 6.02 -11.39 9.14
CA GLN A 108 5.15 -12.55 9.12
C GLN A 108 5.93 -13.72 8.50
N ALA A 109 6.13 -14.79 9.28
CA ALA A 109 6.94 -15.95 8.87
C ALA A 109 6.52 -16.52 7.50
N SER A 110 5.22 -16.64 7.25
CA SER A 110 4.70 -17.14 5.97
C SER A 110 4.99 -16.20 4.79
N SER A 111 5.00 -14.89 5.01
CA SER A 111 5.39 -13.91 3.97
C SER A 111 6.89 -14.00 3.70
N VAL A 112 7.69 -14.21 4.75
CA VAL A 112 9.13 -14.37 4.60
C VAL A 112 9.48 -15.62 3.79
N GLU A 113 8.86 -16.75 4.13
CA GLU A 113 9.01 -18.01 3.41
C GLU A 113 8.56 -17.87 1.95
N PHE A 114 7.42 -17.23 1.70
CA PHE A 114 6.91 -16.97 0.36
C PHE A 114 7.91 -16.17 -0.50
N LEU A 115 8.41 -15.04 0.00
CA LEU A 115 9.38 -14.21 -0.73
C LEU A 115 10.71 -14.95 -0.97
N ASN A 116 11.15 -15.78 -0.03
CA ASN A 116 12.33 -16.62 -0.22
C ASN A 116 12.16 -17.63 -1.36
N GLN A 117 10.97 -18.21 -1.53
CA GLN A 117 10.68 -19.14 -2.64
C GLN A 117 10.83 -18.48 -4.01
N TYR A 118 10.66 -17.16 -4.10
CA TYR A 118 10.85 -16.37 -5.32
C TYR A 118 12.21 -15.67 -5.39
N GLY A 119 13.15 -16.01 -4.50
CA GLY A 119 14.53 -15.53 -4.56
C GLY A 119 14.74 -14.10 -4.06
N PHE A 120 13.87 -13.60 -3.18
CA PHE A 120 14.02 -12.28 -2.58
C PHE A 120 15.32 -12.17 -1.75
N ASP A 121 16.16 -11.17 -2.03
CA ASP A 121 17.39 -10.93 -1.30
C ASP A 121 17.16 -9.96 -0.12
N TYR A 122 17.00 -10.52 1.08
CA TYR A 122 16.84 -9.76 2.31
C TYR A 122 18.03 -8.85 2.63
N ASN A 123 19.24 -9.11 2.13
CA ASN A 123 20.37 -8.19 2.36
C ASN A 123 20.17 -6.86 1.63
N LYS A 124 19.56 -6.87 0.44
CA LYS A 124 19.23 -5.63 -0.29
C LYS A 124 18.25 -4.77 0.50
N PHE A 125 17.33 -5.39 1.22
CA PHE A 125 16.38 -4.72 2.12
C PHE A 125 17.03 -4.29 3.44
N LEU A 126 17.60 -5.22 4.20
CA LEU A 126 18.05 -5.00 5.59
C LEU A 126 19.36 -4.22 5.71
N LYS A 127 20.28 -4.38 4.76
CA LYS A 127 21.61 -3.72 4.81
C LYS A 127 21.68 -2.51 3.90
N ASN A 128 21.11 -2.63 2.70
CA ASN A 128 21.26 -1.64 1.63
C ASN A 128 19.95 -0.91 1.29
N GLY A 129 18.93 -1.02 2.15
CA GLY A 129 17.63 -0.40 1.92
C GLY A 129 17.71 1.12 1.93
N ILE A 130 17.06 1.75 0.97
CA ILE A 130 16.95 3.20 0.88
C ILE A 130 16.11 3.69 2.07
N PRO A 131 16.58 4.66 2.85
CA PRO A 131 15.79 5.20 3.95
C PRO A 131 14.55 5.92 3.44
N TYR A 132 13.54 6.00 4.29
CA TYR A 132 12.37 6.82 4.04
C TYR A 132 11.74 7.30 5.36
N MET A 133 10.90 8.31 5.23
CA MET A 133 10.08 8.87 6.32
C MET A 133 8.82 9.54 5.77
N ASN A 134 7.78 9.64 6.59
CA ASN A 134 6.59 10.42 6.26
C ASN A 134 6.75 11.91 6.66
N GLU A 135 5.80 12.77 6.27
CA GLU A 135 5.88 14.22 6.51
C GLU A 135 5.92 14.58 8.00
N ASP A 136 5.27 13.80 8.86
CA ASP A 136 5.23 14.08 10.29
C ASP A 136 6.54 13.69 10.97
N GLN A 137 7.17 12.59 10.52
CA GLN A 137 8.54 12.22 10.88
C GLN A 137 9.55 13.26 10.39
N GLU A 138 9.40 13.76 9.16
CA GLU A 138 10.23 14.83 8.60
C GLU A 138 10.17 16.09 9.49
N LYS A 139 8.96 16.55 9.85
CA LYS A 139 8.77 17.72 10.73
C LYS A 139 9.47 17.52 12.08
N LYS A 140 9.35 16.33 12.67
CA LYS A 140 10.01 16.00 13.95
C LYS A 140 11.53 16.06 13.84
N ILE A 141 12.11 15.47 12.79
CA ILE A 141 13.56 15.53 12.54
C ILE A 141 14.00 16.97 12.31
N LYS A 142 13.31 17.71 11.43
CA LYS A 142 13.64 19.11 11.12
C LYS A 142 13.63 19.97 12.38
N HIS A 143 12.62 19.81 13.24
CA HIS A 143 12.54 20.50 14.52
C HIS A 143 13.70 20.11 15.47
N SER A 144 14.04 18.82 15.56
CA SER A 144 15.16 18.35 16.40
C SER A 144 16.51 18.90 15.92
N ILE A 145 16.77 18.90 14.61
CA ILE A 145 17.98 19.45 14.01
C ILE A 145 18.09 20.97 14.24
N LEU A 146 16.97 21.70 14.15
CA LEU A 146 16.96 23.16 14.34
C LEU A 146 17.10 23.57 15.81
N SER A 147 16.49 22.82 16.73
CA SER A 147 16.53 23.11 18.17
C SER A 147 17.81 22.65 18.87
N GLY A 148 18.69 21.89 18.20
CA GLY A 148 19.90 21.32 18.80
C GLY A 148 19.64 20.24 19.86
N ASN A 149 18.38 19.88 20.11
CA ASN A 149 17.96 18.81 21.01
C ASN A 149 18.05 17.44 20.31
N TRP A 150 19.25 17.11 19.85
CA TRP A 150 19.55 15.83 19.23
C TRP A 150 19.87 14.78 20.29
N LYS A 151 19.22 13.61 20.21
CA LYS A 151 19.53 12.44 21.05
C LYS A 151 19.66 11.21 20.15
N VAL A 152 20.85 10.62 20.12
CA VAL A 152 21.10 9.32 19.45
C VAL A 152 20.45 8.22 20.27
N ARG A 153 19.42 7.55 19.72
CA ARG A 153 18.74 6.43 20.38
C ARG A 153 19.45 5.09 20.19
N SER A 154 20.13 4.86 19.06
CA SER A 154 20.75 3.55 18.81
C SER A 154 21.92 3.30 19.77
N SER A 155 21.88 2.16 20.49
CA SER A 155 22.92 1.74 21.42
C SER A 155 24.24 1.44 20.70
N LEU A 156 24.16 0.84 19.50
CA LEU A 156 25.29 0.45 18.66
C LEU A 156 26.17 1.63 18.21
N ASN A 157 25.61 2.84 18.11
CA ASN A 157 26.39 4.02 17.73
C ASN A 157 27.07 4.70 18.91
N LYS A 158 26.68 4.46 20.17
CA LYS A 158 27.24 5.23 21.31
C LYS A 158 28.71 4.93 21.54
N ASP A 159 29.12 3.66 21.49
CA ASP A 159 30.51 3.27 21.74
C ASP A 159 31.42 3.73 20.59
N GLN A 160 30.99 3.56 19.34
CA GLN A 160 31.72 4.07 18.17
C GLN A 160 31.84 5.60 18.20
N ILE A 161 30.73 6.30 18.49
CA ILE A 161 30.73 7.76 18.62
C ILE A 161 31.66 8.20 19.76
N LYS A 162 31.69 7.48 20.88
CA LYS A 162 32.60 7.78 21.98
C LYS A 162 34.07 7.65 21.56
N VAL A 163 34.43 6.56 20.88
CA VAL A 163 35.77 6.37 20.32
C VAL A 163 36.14 7.52 19.38
N VAL A 164 35.22 7.93 18.49
CA VAL A 164 35.43 9.04 17.57
C VAL A 164 35.59 10.38 18.31
N ILE A 165 34.79 10.65 19.35
CA ILE A 165 34.93 11.84 20.19
C ILE A 165 36.29 11.84 20.88
N ASP A 166 36.70 10.73 21.47
CA ASP A 166 37.97 10.60 22.18
C ASP A 166 39.17 10.80 21.21
N GLU A 167 39.08 10.24 20.00
CA GLU A 167 40.08 10.41 18.94
C GLU A 167 40.20 11.87 18.49
N VAL A 168 39.06 12.52 18.20
CA VAL A 168 39.03 13.94 17.79
C VAL A 168 39.51 14.84 18.93
N THR A 169 39.16 14.53 20.18
CA THR A 169 39.60 15.29 21.37
C THR A 169 41.12 15.19 21.55
N ARG A 170 41.69 13.99 21.38
CA ARG A 170 43.16 13.80 21.43
C ARG A 170 43.87 14.57 20.32
N TRP A 171 43.33 14.55 19.10
CA TRP A 171 43.87 15.33 17.99
C TRP A 171 43.77 16.83 18.23
N LEU A 172 42.64 17.32 18.77
CA LEU A 172 42.43 18.74 19.08
C LEU A 172 43.45 19.33 20.06
N GLY A 173 43.94 18.50 21.00
CA GLY A 173 44.97 18.89 21.95
C GLY A 173 46.34 19.14 21.32
N LEU A 174 46.60 18.59 20.13
CA LEU A 174 47.88 18.71 19.41
C LEU A 174 47.79 19.60 18.16
N ALA A 175 46.60 19.76 17.59
CA ALA A 175 46.37 20.48 16.33
C ALA A 175 46.46 22.01 16.50
N GLU A 176 46.86 22.71 15.45
CA GLU A 176 46.79 24.17 15.34
C GLU A 176 45.50 24.63 14.63
N ASP A 177 45.15 25.91 14.75
CA ASP A 177 43.96 26.46 14.11
C ASP A 177 44.07 26.37 12.59
N GLY A 178 43.09 25.70 11.95
CA GLY A 178 43.09 25.44 10.52
C GLY A 178 43.45 24.01 10.14
N ASP A 179 44.07 23.25 11.04
CA ASP A 179 44.41 21.85 10.81
C ASP A 179 43.17 20.99 10.56
N CYS A 180 43.35 19.94 9.77
CA CYS A 180 42.28 19.02 9.38
C CYS A 180 42.65 17.56 9.72
N MET A 181 41.71 16.84 10.32
CA MET A 181 41.72 15.40 10.50
C MET A 181 40.66 14.78 9.59
N THR A 182 40.96 13.61 9.02
CA THR A 182 39.97 12.82 8.27
C THR A 182 39.61 11.60 9.11
N LEU A 183 38.32 11.37 9.31
CA LEU A 183 37.83 10.18 10.03
C LEU A 183 37.52 9.07 9.00
N PRO A 184 38.34 8.00 8.92
CA PRO A 184 38.12 6.89 8.00
C PRO A 184 37.01 5.97 8.51
N GLY A 185 36.32 5.28 7.59
CA GLY A 185 35.36 4.21 7.93
C GLY A 185 33.96 4.68 8.31
N ILE A 186 33.72 5.98 8.44
CA ILE A 186 32.40 6.54 8.72
C ILE A 186 31.73 6.92 7.40
N THR A 187 30.84 6.05 6.90
CA THR A 187 30.21 6.21 5.59
C THR A 187 28.68 6.32 5.71
N GLY A 188 28.05 6.90 4.68
CA GLY A 188 26.59 7.00 4.61
C GLY A 188 25.97 7.80 5.76
N PHE A 189 24.87 7.30 6.32
CA PHE A 189 24.09 7.99 7.35
C PHE A 189 24.84 8.21 8.66
N GLN A 190 25.78 7.33 9.02
CA GLN A 190 26.61 7.48 10.22
C GLN A 190 27.51 8.72 10.12
N ALA A 191 27.93 9.12 8.92
CA ALA A 191 28.76 10.32 8.73
C ALA A 191 28.03 11.58 9.16
N PHE A 192 26.71 11.65 8.94
CA PHE A 192 25.89 12.78 9.33
C PHE A 192 25.64 12.81 10.84
N GLU A 193 25.38 11.66 11.45
CA GLU A 193 25.23 11.55 12.91
C GLU A 193 26.51 11.95 13.64
N VAL A 194 27.66 11.49 13.15
CA VAL A 194 28.97 11.84 13.71
C VAL A 194 29.26 13.33 13.58
N GLN A 195 28.96 13.95 12.43
CA GLN A 195 29.10 15.40 12.26
C GLN A 195 28.26 16.19 13.27
N LEU A 196 27.00 15.79 13.45
CA LEU A 196 26.09 16.44 14.41
C LEU A 196 26.60 16.31 15.85
N VAL A 197 27.00 15.11 16.26
CA VAL A 197 27.47 14.87 17.62
C VAL A 197 28.80 15.58 17.88
N LEU A 198 29.73 15.54 16.94
CA LEU A 198 31.02 16.22 17.08
C LEU A 198 30.85 17.73 17.21
N GLN A 199 30.05 18.37 16.33
CA GLN A 199 29.82 19.81 16.41
C GLN A 199 29.09 20.22 17.70
N GLN A 200 28.27 19.34 18.27
CA GLN A 200 27.60 19.58 19.55
C GLN A 200 28.52 19.37 20.76
N ALA A 201 29.36 18.35 20.73
CA ALA A 201 30.25 17.98 21.84
C ALA A 201 31.48 18.89 21.93
N LEU A 202 31.99 19.38 20.80
CA LEU A 202 33.27 20.08 20.70
C LEU A 202 33.05 21.47 20.08
N PRO A 203 33.31 22.57 20.83
CA PRO A 203 33.03 23.92 20.35
C PRO A 203 34.04 24.42 19.30
N ASN A 204 35.30 23.97 19.35
CA ASN A 204 36.40 24.48 18.53
C ASN A 204 36.64 23.67 17.25
N ILE A 205 35.59 23.07 16.69
CA ILE A 205 35.67 22.31 15.44
C ILE A 205 34.58 22.68 14.46
N TRP A 206 34.88 22.43 13.19
CA TRP A 206 33.94 22.42 12.09
C TRP A 206 34.04 21.08 11.37
N THR A 207 32.92 20.54 10.90
CA THR A 207 32.93 19.27 10.17
C THR A 207 32.35 19.44 8.78
N ALA A 208 32.91 18.70 7.81
CA ALA A 208 32.47 18.71 6.43
C ALA A 208 32.59 17.32 5.81
N LEU A 209 31.67 16.99 4.90
CA LEU A 209 31.70 15.76 4.13
C LEU A 209 32.51 15.97 2.84
N LYS A 210 33.54 15.16 2.61
CA LYS A 210 34.30 15.14 1.36
C LYS A 210 34.37 13.70 0.83
N GLY A 211 33.56 13.39 -0.18
CA GLY A 211 33.41 12.03 -0.68
C GLY A 211 32.76 11.12 0.36
N GLN A 212 33.43 10.03 0.74
CA GLN A 212 32.96 9.07 1.76
C GLN A 212 33.60 9.28 3.15
N ALA A 213 34.24 10.43 3.39
CA ALA A 213 34.91 10.70 4.65
C ALA A 213 34.42 11.99 5.31
N VAL A 214 34.43 11.99 6.65
CA VAL A 214 34.18 13.19 7.47
C VAL A 214 35.51 13.87 7.72
N ILE A 215 35.61 15.13 7.30
CA ILE A 215 36.74 16.01 7.63
C ILE A 215 36.37 16.82 8.84
N VAL A 216 37.22 16.80 9.85
CA VAL A 216 37.14 17.64 11.06
C VAL A 216 38.22 18.69 10.94
N LYS A 217 37.84 19.97 10.98
CA LYS A 217 38.75 21.11 10.95
C LYS A 217 38.74 21.80 12.30
N LYS A 218 39.92 22.10 12.85
CA LYS A 218 40.06 22.91 14.05
C LYS A 218 39.80 24.37 13.69
N VAL A 219 38.86 25.00 14.39
CA VAL A 219 38.47 26.39 14.14
C VAL A 219 38.31 27.14 15.47
N SER A 220 38.72 28.41 15.48
CA SER A 220 38.43 29.29 16.60
C SER A 220 36.94 29.54 16.76
N LEU A 221 36.51 29.93 17.97
CA LEU A 221 35.12 30.30 18.25
C LEU A 221 34.61 31.42 17.33
N GLN A 222 35.46 32.39 17.01
CA GLN A 222 35.13 33.49 16.10
C GLN A 222 34.92 32.98 14.68
N HIS A 223 35.80 32.11 14.19
CA HIS A 223 35.67 31.52 12.87
C HIS A 223 34.42 30.63 12.77
N ARG A 224 34.14 29.82 13.79
CA ARG A 224 32.90 29.03 13.88
C ARG A 224 31.66 29.92 13.80
N TRP A 225 31.62 31.02 14.57
CA TRP A 225 30.51 31.97 14.53
C TRP A 225 30.33 32.57 13.13
N CYS A 226 31.42 32.92 12.45
CA CYS A 226 31.37 33.41 11.06
C CYS A 226 30.83 32.34 10.09
N LEU A 227 31.21 31.07 10.26
CA LEU A 227 30.71 29.96 9.43
C LEU A 227 29.21 29.75 9.64
N GLU A 228 28.75 29.70 10.90
CA GLU A 228 27.34 29.52 11.26
C GLU A 228 26.44 30.68 10.79
N ASN A 229 26.98 31.90 10.74
CA ASN A 229 26.21 33.10 10.40
C ASN A 229 26.43 33.61 8.96
N SER A 230 27.28 32.95 8.17
CA SER A 230 27.57 33.33 6.79
C SER A 230 26.32 33.21 5.90
N PRO A 231 25.97 34.23 5.10
CA PRO A 231 24.82 34.18 4.20
C PRO A 231 24.92 33.08 3.13
N CYS A 232 26.13 32.70 2.73
CA CYS A 232 26.38 31.63 1.75
C CYS A 232 26.04 30.23 2.30
N GLU A 233 26.04 30.03 3.63
CA GLU A 233 25.61 28.76 4.26
C GLU A 233 24.11 28.72 4.58
N ARG A 234 23.43 29.87 4.61
CA ARG A 234 21.99 29.96 4.87
C ARG A 234 21.15 29.34 3.75
N GLU A 235 21.68 29.31 2.51
CA GLU A 235 21.07 28.71 1.31
C GLU A 235 21.66 27.34 0.93
N ASN A 236 22.72 26.88 1.59
CA ASN A 236 23.47 25.66 1.24
C ASN A 236 23.66 24.72 2.45
N CYS A 237 22.68 24.72 3.36
CA CYS A 237 22.84 24.17 4.68
C CYS A 237 23.17 22.67 4.62
N TRP A 238 24.31 22.26 5.17
CA TRP A 238 24.64 20.84 5.35
C TRP A 238 23.50 20.09 6.08
N LYS A 239 22.69 20.78 6.92
CA LYS A 239 21.45 20.27 7.52
C LYS A 239 20.37 19.91 6.49
N GLU A 240 20.27 20.66 5.40
CA GLU A 240 19.38 20.30 4.28
C GLU A 240 19.91 19.10 3.51
N LYS A 241 21.23 18.96 3.33
CA LYS A 241 21.83 17.74 2.75
C LYS A 241 21.57 16.52 3.62
N ILE A 242 21.72 16.65 4.94
CA ILE A 242 21.34 15.60 5.91
C ILE A 242 19.88 15.22 5.74
N LEU A 243 19.00 16.21 5.70
CA LEU A 243 17.56 15.98 5.59
C LEU A 243 17.21 15.33 4.26
N LEU A 244 17.83 15.74 3.15
CA LEU A 244 17.63 15.17 1.82
C LEU A 244 18.08 13.71 1.77
N SER A 245 19.27 13.39 2.28
CA SER A 245 19.72 12.00 2.38
C SER A 245 18.76 11.22 3.28
N ALA A 246 18.38 11.74 4.46
CA ALA A 246 17.54 11.00 5.41
C ALA A 246 16.15 10.71 4.85
N LYS A 247 15.58 11.62 4.04
CA LYS A 247 14.32 11.42 3.32
C LYS A 247 14.38 10.25 2.34
N GLY A 248 15.54 10.00 1.74
CA GLY A 248 15.76 8.93 0.75
C GLY A 248 14.60 8.78 -0.23
N PHE A 249 13.94 7.62 -0.22
CA PHE A 249 12.85 7.32 -1.17
C PHE A 249 11.67 8.30 -1.08
N SER A 250 11.44 8.93 0.07
CA SER A 250 10.38 9.94 0.22
C SER A 250 10.56 11.14 -0.70
N VAL A 251 11.80 11.48 -1.08
CA VAL A 251 12.06 12.52 -2.10
C VAL A 251 11.47 12.10 -3.44
N PHE A 252 11.69 10.86 -3.85
CA PHE A 252 11.16 10.33 -5.10
C PHE A 252 9.65 10.12 -5.05
N PHE A 253 9.09 9.69 -3.91
CA PHE A 253 7.64 9.65 -3.71
C PHE A 253 7.00 11.04 -3.93
N GLN A 254 7.58 12.11 -3.40
CA GLN A 254 7.11 13.47 -3.65
C GLN A 254 7.20 13.86 -5.13
N MET A 255 8.21 13.39 -5.86
CA MET A 255 8.29 13.59 -7.32
C MET A 255 7.17 12.85 -8.06
N LEU A 256 6.86 11.61 -7.67
CA LEU A 256 5.75 10.84 -8.25
C LEU A 256 4.41 11.55 -8.03
N VAL A 257 4.15 12.00 -6.80
CA VAL A 257 2.95 12.77 -6.45
C VAL A 257 2.90 14.05 -7.28
N LYS A 258 3.97 14.86 -7.32
CA LYS A 258 3.98 16.12 -8.09
C LYS A 258 3.76 15.92 -9.59
N ALA A 259 4.21 14.80 -10.15
CA ALA A 259 4.05 14.52 -11.56
C ALA A 259 2.60 14.17 -11.95
N GLN A 260 1.76 13.78 -10.97
CA GLN A 260 0.32 13.53 -11.13
C GLN A 260 0.02 12.57 -12.30
N LYS A 261 0.92 11.61 -12.56
CA LYS A 261 0.74 10.59 -13.58
C LYS A 261 -0.28 9.55 -13.11
N PRO A 262 -1.09 8.97 -14.01
CA PRO A 262 -1.97 7.87 -13.66
C PRO A 262 -1.20 6.71 -13.02
N LEU A 263 -1.70 6.26 -11.87
CA LEU A 263 -1.11 5.18 -11.08
C LEU A 263 -1.90 3.90 -11.31
N VAL A 264 -1.20 2.83 -11.70
CA VAL A 264 -1.81 1.57 -12.13
C VAL A 264 -1.30 0.44 -11.26
N GLY A 265 -2.19 -0.34 -10.67
CA GLY A 265 -1.83 -1.51 -9.87
C GLY A 265 -2.78 -2.67 -10.07
N HIS A 266 -2.55 -3.77 -9.38
CA HIS A 266 -3.44 -4.92 -9.37
C HIS A 266 -3.83 -5.25 -7.94
N ASN A 267 -5.11 -5.07 -7.59
CA ASN A 267 -5.58 -5.26 -6.21
C ASN A 267 -4.88 -4.33 -5.19
N MET A 268 -4.74 -3.06 -5.56
CA MET A 268 -3.75 -2.18 -4.94
C MET A 268 -4.18 -1.47 -3.65
N MET A 269 -5.26 -1.92 -3.00
CA MET A 269 -5.79 -1.25 -1.81
C MET A 269 -4.78 -1.23 -0.65
N VAL A 270 -4.03 -2.33 -0.45
CA VAL A 270 -3.02 -2.44 0.60
C VAL A 270 -1.78 -1.62 0.23
N ASP A 271 -1.38 -1.59 -1.04
CA ASP A 271 -0.30 -0.73 -1.54
C ASP A 271 -0.58 0.74 -1.22
N LEU A 272 -1.79 1.21 -1.50
CA LEU A 272 -2.21 2.59 -1.22
C LEU A 272 -2.18 2.92 0.28
N LEU A 273 -2.58 2.00 1.15
CA LEU A 273 -2.49 2.18 2.60
C LEU A 273 -1.03 2.33 3.05
N HIS A 274 -0.13 1.49 2.52
CA HIS A 274 1.29 1.56 2.81
C HIS A 274 1.93 2.84 2.25
N LEU A 275 1.56 3.27 1.05
CA LEU A 275 2.05 4.54 0.49
C LEU A 275 1.66 5.74 1.37
N HIS A 276 0.41 5.74 1.86
CA HIS A 276 -0.08 6.77 2.78
C HIS A 276 0.71 6.76 4.09
N GLU A 277 0.71 5.64 4.81
CA GLU A 277 1.33 5.49 6.14
C GLU A 277 2.83 5.80 6.13
N LYS A 278 3.56 5.31 5.12
CA LYS A 278 5.03 5.29 5.12
C LYS A 278 5.67 6.52 4.47
N PHE A 279 5.01 7.18 3.52
CA PHE A 279 5.61 8.32 2.79
C PHE A 279 4.82 9.62 2.89
N PHE A 280 3.50 9.57 3.12
CA PHE A 280 2.72 10.79 3.27
C PHE A 280 2.54 11.17 4.74
N ARG A 281 1.63 10.51 5.45
CA ARG A 281 1.29 10.80 6.85
C ARG A 281 0.73 9.53 7.50
N PRO A 282 0.71 9.42 8.85
CA PRO A 282 0.02 8.33 9.50
C PRO A 282 -1.43 8.19 9.03
N LEU A 283 -1.89 6.95 8.84
CA LEU A 283 -3.25 6.63 8.40
C LEU A 283 -4.28 7.26 9.35
N PRO A 284 -5.23 8.07 8.83
CA PRO A 284 -6.22 8.74 9.66
C PRO A 284 -7.22 7.75 10.27
N GLU A 285 -7.89 8.13 11.36
CA GLU A 285 -9.01 7.34 11.90
C GLU A 285 -10.22 7.36 10.95
N SER A 286 -10.43 8.46 10.22
CA SER A 286 -11.51 8.60 9.25
C SER A 286 -11.14 7.94 7.92
N TYR A 287 -11.97 6.97 7.52
CA TYR A 287 -11.89 6.34 6.20
C TYR A 287 -12.09 7.34 5.05
N ASP A 288 -13.00 8.30 5.20
CA ASP A 288 -13.25 9.31 4.17
C ASP A 288 -12.05 10.24 4.02
N GLN A 289 -11.39 10.60 5.13
CA GLN A 289 -10.14 11.36 5.07
C GLN A 289 -9.05 10.58 4.34
N PHE A 290 -8.94 9.27 4.58
CA PHE A 290 -8.01 8.43 3.83
C PHE A 290 -8.31 8.47 2.32
N LYS A 291 -9.58 8.34 1.92
CA LYS A 291 -9.98 8.42 0.50
C LYS A 291 -9.59 9.76 -0.12
N GLN A 292 -9.91 10.86 0.55
CA GLN A 292 -9.58 12.21 0.09
C GLN A 292 -8.06 12.40 -0.05
N ASN A 293 -7.28 11.92 0.94
CA ASN A 293 -5.83 11.99 0.90
C ASN A 293 -5.26 11.23 -0.31
N ILE A 294 -5.68 9.98 -0.52
CA ILE A 294 -5.22 9.18 -1.65
C ILE A 294 -5.59 9.81 -2.98
N HIS A 295 -6.83 10.29 -3.12
CA HIS A 295 -7.28 10.94 -4.36
C HIS A 295 -6.51 12.24 -4.65
N HIS A 296 -6.13 12.98 -3.61
CA HIS A 296 -5.26 14.15 -3.75
C HIS A 296 -3.83 13.78 -4.16
N LEU A 297 -3.27 12.72 -3.58
CA LEU A 297 -1.93 12.24 -3.93
C LEU A 297 -1.88 11.69 -5.37
N PHE A 298 -2.92 10.96 -5.77
CA PHE A 298 -3.04 10.31 -7.06
C PHE A 298 -4.47 10.50 -7.62
N PRO A 299 -4.70 11.52 -8.46
CA PRO A 299 -6.05 11.81 -8.97
C PRO A 299 -6.62 10.76 -9.93
N VAL A 300 -5.73 9.98 -10.55
CA VAL A 300 -6.10 8.91 -11.49
C VAL A 300 -5.44 7.62 -11.04
N ILE A 301 -6.24 6.75 -10.43
CA ILE A 301 -5.85 5.40 -10.01
C ILE A 301 -6.60 4.37 -10.85
N ILE A 302 -5.92 3.35 -11.36
CA ILE A 302 -6.55 2.27 -12.11
C ILE A 302 -6.13 0.92 -11.55
N ASP A 303 -7.08 0.21 -10.95
CA ASP A 303 -6.88 -1.17 -10.48
C ASP A 303 -7.24 -2.17 -11.59
N THR A 304 -6.22 -2.80 -12.17
CA THR A 304 -6.37 -3.76 -13.27
C THR A 304 -7.21 -4.97 -12.87
N LYS A 305 -7.30 -5.34 -11.59
CA LYS A 305 -8.17 -6.43 -11.13
C LYS A 305 -9.64 -6.04 -11.23
N ASN A 306 -9.96 -4.79 -10.95
CA ASN A 306 -11.31 -4.26 -11.11
C ASN A 306 -11.70 -4.20 -12.60
N VAL A 307 -10.81 -3.68 -13.45
CA VAL A 307 -11.04 -3.57 -14.91
C VAL A 307 -11.24 -4.96 -15.51
N THR A 308 -10.29 -5.87 -15.33
CA THR A 308 -10.32 -7.21 -15.94
C THR A 308 -11.53 -8.03 -15.49
N LYS A 309 -11.95 -7.90 -14.22
CA LYS A 309 -13.16 -8.54 -13.67
C LYS A 309 -14.48 -7.96 -14.21
N ALA A 310 -14.49 -6.75 -14.75
CA ALA A 310 -15.66 -6.28 -15.49
C ALA A 310 -15.65 -6.88 -16.90
N VAL A 311 -14.49 -6.81 -17.55
CA VAL A 311 -14.34 -7.10 -18.98
C VAL A 311 -14.39 -8.60 -19.33
N TRP A 312 -13.90 -9.49 -18.46
CA TRP A 312 -13.84 -10.95 -18.73
C TRP A 312 -15.13 -11.61 -19.20
N LYS A 313 -16.29 -11.22 -18.63
CA LYS A 313 -17.61 -11.76 -18.93
C LYS A 313 -18.09 -11.27 -20.29
N GLU A 314 -17.71 -10.04 -20.62
CA GLU A 314 -18.11 -9.42 -21.87
C GLU A 314 -17.26 -9.89 -23.04
N LEU A 315 -16.00 -10.29 -22.78
CA LEU A 315 -15.06 -10.78 -23.79
C LEU A 315 -14.91 -12.31 -23.83
N ASN A 316 -15.73 -13.07 -23.11
CA ASN A 316 -15.68 -14.54 -23.02
C ASN A 316 -14.29 -15.10 -22.66
N PHE A 317 -13.49 -14.36 -21.88
CA PHE A 317 -12.20 -14.86 -21.41
C PHE A 317 -12.36 -15.85 -20.26
N PRO A 318 -11.40 -16.78 -20.10
CA PRO A 318 -11.39 -17.67 -18.93
C PRO A 318 -11.39 -16.87 -17.63
N ARG A 319 -12.02 -17.45 -16.62
CA ARG A 319 -12.18 -16.86 -15.28
C ARG A 319 -10.87 -16.95 -14.49
N VAL A 320 -9.90 -16.13 -14.86
CA VAL A 320 -8.62 -15.95 -14.16
C VAL A 320 -8.65 -14.68 -13.29
N SER A 321 -7.85 -14.65 -12.22
CA SER A 321 -7.84 -13.51 -11.31
C SER A 321 -6.47 -13.15 -10.74
N ASN A 322 -5.48 -14.02 -10.93
CA ASN A 322 -4.09 -13.71 -10.65
C ASN A 322 -3.54 -12.83 -11.79
N LEU A 323 -2.70 -11.86 -11.46
CA LEU A 323 -2.08 -10.95 -12.42
C LEU A 323 -1.32 -11.71 -13.52
N SER A 324 -0.48 -12.68 -13.14
CA SER A 324 0.31 -13.47 -14.08
C SER A 324 -0.59 -14.24 -15.05
N GLU A 325 -1.64 -14.90 -14.55
CA GLU A 325 -2.60 -15.62 -15.39
C GLU A 325 -3.34 -14.68 -16.36
N VAL A 326 -3.77 -13.51 -15.88
CA VAL A 326 -4.43 -12.50 -16.71
C VAL A 326 -3.47 -12.03 -17.82
N TYR A 327 -2.21 -11.79 -17.48
CA TYR A 327 -1.19 -11.42 -18.46
C TYR A 327 -0.97 -12.50 -19.51
N GLU A 328 -0.86 -13.78 -19.12
CA GLU A 328 -0.71 -14.89 -20.07
C GLU A 328 -1.93 -15.02 -20.99
N VAL A 329 -3.15 -14.93 -20.45
CA VAL A 329 -4.39 -14.97 -21.24
C VAL A 329 -4.41 -13.84 -22.28
N LEU A 330 -4.05 -12.62 -21.89
CA LEU A 330 -4.02 -11.47 -22.80
C LEU A 330 -2.88 -11.53 -23.84
N ASN A 331 -1.86 -12.36 -23.64
CA ASN A 331 -0.78 -12.61 -24.60
C ASN A 331 -1.00 -13.86 -25.46
N SER A 332 -1.98 -14.69 -25.13
CA SER A 332 -2.38 -15.88 -25.88
C SER A 332 -3.26 -15.52 -27.08
N ASP A 333 -3.50 -16.51 -27.95
CA ASP A 333 -4.41 -16.38 -29.10
C ASP A 333 -5.88 -16.20 -28.71
N LEU A 334 -6.21 -16.34 -27.42
CA LEU A 334 -7.55 -15.97 -26.92
C LEU A 334 -7.79 -14.47 -27.10
N ASN A 335 -6.76 -13.63 -27.02
CA ASN A 335 -6.91 -12.19 -27.22
C ASN A 335 -6.98 -11.85 -28.73
N PRO A 336 -8.13 -11.41 -29.26
CA PRO A 336 -8.28 -11.10 -30.68
C PRO A 336 -7.38 -9.95 -31.14
N THR A 337 -6.95 -9.10 -30.21
CA THR A 337 -6.10 -7.94 -30.48
C THR A 337 -4.61 -8.21 -30.27
N ARG A 338 -4.21 -9.47 -30.05
CA ARG A 338 -2.81 -9.83 -29.77
C ARG A 338 -1.82 -9.24 -30.80
N ARG A 339 -2.19 -9.24 -32.08
CA ARG A 339 -1.33 -8.79 -33.19
C ARG A 339 -1.43 -7.29 -33.49
N SER A 340 -2.59 -6.68 -33.25
CA SER A 340 -2.84 -5.25 -33.50
C SER A 340 -2.59 -4.36 -32.27
N GLY A 341 -2.53 -4.98 -31.10
CA GLY A 341 -2.44 -4.31 -29.80
C GLY A 341 -1.08 -3.67 -29.53
N PRO A 342 -0.97 -2.98 -28.38
CA PRO A 342 0.23 -2.24 -28.02
C PRO A 342 1.43 -3.17 -27.84
N VAL A 343 2.54 -2.80 -28.48
CA VAL A 343 3.81 -3.48 -28.35
C VAL A 343 4.61 -2.81 -27.24
N ILE A 344 5.00 -3.58 -26.23
CA ILE A 344 5.70 -3.06 -25.06
C ILE A 344 7.10 -3.64 -25.04
N VAL A 345 8.10 -2.77 -25.03
CA VAL A 345 9.52 -3.16 -24.98
C VAL A 345 10.14 -2.71 -23.67
N HIS A 346 10.98 -3.55 -23.09
CA HIS A 346 11.77 -3.15 -21.92
C HIS A 346 12.90 -2.20 -22.32
N ALA A 347 13.15 -1.20 -21.48
CA ALA A 347 14.32 -0.35 -21.60
C ALA A 347 15.63 -1.16 -21.48
N SER A 348 16.74 -0.60 -21.99
CA SER A 348 18.05 -1.28 -22.00
C SER A 348 18.53 -1.76 -20.63
N ARG A 349 18.24 -1.02 -19.56
CA ARG A 349 18.56 -1.38 -18.15
C ARG A 349 17.61 -2.41 -17.53
N CYS A 350 16.63 -2.90 -18.28
CA CYS A 350 15.58 -3.82 -17.83
C CYS A 350 15.53 -5.10 -18.68
N ARG A 351 16.61 -5.41 -19.41
CA ARG A 351 16.70 -6.60 -20.28
C ARG A 351 16.47 -7.93 -19.55
N LYS A 352 16.71 -7.99 -18.23
CA LYS A 352 16.44 -9.21 -17.43
C LYS A 352 15.01 -9.74 -17.60
N TYR A 353 14.03 -8.84 -17.75
CA TYR A 353 12.62 -9.22 -17.90
C TYR A 353 12.24 -9.66 -19.32
N VAL A 354 13.12 -9.45 -20.31
CA VAL A 354 12.93 -9.96 -21.67
C VAL A 354 13.19 -11.47 -21.69
N GLU A 355 14.22 -11.90 -20.97
CA GLU A 355 14.74 -13.27 -21.00
C GLU A 355 14.13 -14.14 -19.90
N THR A 356 13.84 -13.54 -18.74
CA THR A 356 13.45 -14.27 -17.54
C THR A 356 12.15 -13.73 -16.96
N LYS A 357 11.21 -14.63 -16.66
CA LYS A 357 10.01 -14.30 -15.87
C LYS A 357 10.40 -14.22 -14.39
N CYS A 358 10.04 -13.14 -13.72
CA CYS A 358 10.37 -12.90 -12.31
C CYS A 358 9.09 -12.62 -11.48
N PRO A 359 8.14 -13.58 -11.39
CA PRO A 359 6.91 -13.37 -10.64
C PRO A 359 7.23 -13.09 -9.16
N HIS A 360 6.44 -12.26 -8.49
CA HIS A 360 6.67 -11.84 -7.09
C HIS A 360 8.00 -11.12 -6.88
N GLU A 361 8.46 -10.45 -7.94
CA GLU A 361 9.43 -9.38 -7.86
C GLU A 361 8.69 -8.08 -8.22
N ALA A 362 8.68 -7.10 -7.31
CA ALA A 362 7.76 -5.97 -7.38
C ALA A 362 7.80 -5.25 -8.74
N ALA A 363 8.98 -4.96 -9.30
CA ALA A 363 9.06 -4.21 -10.56
C ALA A 363 8.67 -5.03 -11.80
N TYR A 364 8.72 -6.36 -11.72
CA TYR A 364 8.18 -7.24 -12.75
C TYR A 364 6.66 -7.25 -12.68
N ASP A 365 6.09 -7.40 -11.49
CA ASP A 365 4.63 -7.40 -11.30
C ASP A 365 4.03 -6.02 -11.63
N ALA A 366 4.71 -4.92 -11.27
CA ALA A 366 4.36 -3.56 -11.72
C ALA A 366 4.35 -3.42 -13.25
N PHE A 367 5.28 -4.09 -13.94
CA PHE A 367 5.30 -4.14 -15.40
C PHE A 367 4.14 -4.98 -15.96
N LEU A 368 3.83 -6.12 -15.36
CA LEU A 368 2.67 -6.93 -15.75
C LEU A 368 1.38 -6.12 -15.59
N CYS A 369 1.21 -5.39 -14.48
CA CYS A 369 0.09 -4.48 -14.25
C CYS A 369 -0.10 -3.49 -15.41
N GLY A 370 0.94 -2.74 -15.76
CA GLY A 370 0.85 -1.76 -16.84
C GLY A 370 0.61 -2.40 -18.22
N SER A 371 1.19 -3.59 -18.45
CA SER A 371 0.98 -4.33 -19.70
C SER A 371 -0.44 -4.87 -19.84
N VAL A 372 -1.01 -5.39 -18.74
CA VAL A 372 -2.42 -5.80 -18.67
C VAL A 372 -3.32 -4.62 -18.94
N LEU A 373 -3.05 -3.45 -18.33
CA LEU A 373 -3.84 -2.25 -18.57
C LEU A 373 -3.87 -1.88 -20.05
N LEU A 374 -2.71 -1.74 -20.69
CA LEU A 374 -2.61 -1.33 -22.09
C LEU A 374 -3.35 -2.30 -23.02
N LYS A 375 -3.22 -3.61 -22.80
CA LYS A 375 -3.89 -4.63 -23.62
C LYS A 375 -5.41 -4.61 -23.43
N VAL A 376 -5.89 -4.46 -22.19
CA VAL A 376 -7.34 -4.38 -21.91
C VAL A 376 -7.93 -3.08 -22.41
N ALA A 377 -7.23 -1.96 -22.27
CA ALA A 377 -7.67 -0.68 -22.79
C ALA A 377 -7.79 -0.70 -24.32
N HIS A 378 -6.82 -1.32 -25.00
CA HIS A 378 -6.88 -1.51 -26.45
C HIS A 378 -8.08 -2.37 -26.89
N LEU A 379 -8.36 -3.46 -26.17
CA LEU A 379 -9.56 -4.27 -26.39
C LEU A 379 -10.86 -3.47 -26.24
N LEU A 380 -10.96 -2.66 -25.19
CA LEU A 380 -12.11 -1.80 -24.96
C LEU A 380 -12.27 -0.73 -26.05
N LEU A 381 -11.16 -0.13 -26.49
CA LEU A 381 -11.16 0.89 -27.53
C LEU A 381 -11.66 0.36 -28.87
N LEU A 382 -11.15 -0.80 -29.33
CA LEU A 382 -11.59 -1.41 -30.57
C LEU A 382 -13.07 -1.80 -30.54
N ARG A 383 -13.57 -2.23 -29.38
CA ARG A 383 -14.97 -2.56 -29.21
C ARG A 383 -15.87 -1.31 -29.23
N ALA A 384 -15.41 -0.19 -28.69
CA ALA A 384 -16.18 1.04 -28.66
C ALA A 384 -16.33 1.69 -30.04
N HIS A 385 -15.31 1.58 -30.91
CA HIS A 385 -15.27 2.29 -32.19
C HIS A 385 -15.52 1.42 -33.44
N GLY A 386 -15.56 0.09 -33.33
CA GLY A 386 -15.65 -0.79 -34.50
C GLY A 386 -14.38 -0.78 -35.36
N SER A 387 -14.30 -1.63 -36.39
CA SER A 387 -13.10 -1.76 -37.23
C SER A 387 -12.80 -0.58 -38.17
N ASP A 388 -13.67 0.43 -38.23
CA ASP A 388 -13.54 1.51 -39.21
C ASP A 388 -12.71 2.69 -38.69
N SER A 389 -11.51 2.81 -39.25
CA SER A 389 -10.67 4.02 -39.25
C SER A 389 -10.36 4.64 -37.88
N THR A 390 -9.93 3.85 -36.90
CA THR A 390 -9.36 4.44 -35.68
C THR A 390 -7.98 5.02 -35.96
N PRO A 391 -7.71 6.31 -35.65
CA PRO A 391 -6.35 6.85 -35.65
C PRO A 391 -5.47 6.04 -34.68
N VAL A 392 -4.16 6.07 -34.90
CA VAL A 392 -3.21 5.29 -34.07
C VAL A 392 -3.48 5.58 -32.58
N PRO A 393 -3.79 4.55 -31.78
CA PRO A 393 -4.30 4.77 -30.43
C PRO A 393 -3.23 5.43 -29.55
N THR A 394 -3.64 6.47 -28.82
CA THR A 394 -2.82 7.17 -27.84
C THR A 394 -3.26 6.76 -26.44
N PHE A 395 -2.45 7.05 -25.42
CA PHE A 395 -2.83 6.77 -24.04
C PHE A 395 -4.06 7.59 -23.59
N SER A 396 -4.29 8.78 -24.15
CA SER A 396 -5.50 9.57 -23.87
C SER A 396 -6.77 8.81 -24.30
N HIS A 397 -6.77 8.22 -25.49
CA HIS A 397 -7.91 7.40 -25.96
C HIS A 397 -8.14 6.18 -25.06
N TYR A 398 -7.06 5.58 -24.53
CA TYR A 398 -7.17 4.52 -23.54
C TYR A 398 -7.78 5.01 -22.23
N LEU A 399 -7.40 6.19 -21.74
CA LEU A 399 -8.01 6.77 -20.54
C LEU A 399 -9.51 7.05 -20.73
N ASP A 400 -9.93 7.49 -21.91
CA ASP A 400 -11.35 7.77 -22.20
C ASP A 400 -12.22 6.50 -22.04
N VAL A 401 -11.78 5.38 -22.61
CA VAL A 401 -12.50 4.10 -22.47
C VAL A 401 -12.36 3.46 -21.09
N LEU A 402 -11.32 3.86 -20.33
CA LEU A 402 -11.09 3.42 -18.96
C LEU A 402 -11.82 4.29 -17.92
N ALA A 403 -12.37 5.44 -18.31
CA ALA A 403 -13.01 6.39 -17.41
C ALA A 403 -14.02 5.76 -16.41
N PRO A 404 -14.85 4.76 -16.78
CA PRO A 404 -15.76 4.11 -15.83
C PRO A 404 -15.08 3.33 -14.69
N TYR A 405 -13.78 3.04 -14.81
CA TYR A 405 -12.99 2.27 -13.85
C TYR A 405 -11.97 3.13 -13.09
N VAL A 406 -11.78 4.38 -13.49
CA VAL A 406 -10.86 5.31 -12.83
C VAL A 406 -11.28 5.52 -11.37
N ASN A 407 -10.30 5.53 -10.48
CA ASN A 407 -10.43 5.67 -9.03
C ASN A 407 -11.25 4.58 -8.34
N GLN A 408 -11.51 3.46 -9.03
CA GLN A 408 -12.19 2.31 -8.46
C GLN A 408 -11.22 1.17 -8.17
N VAL A 409 -10.95 0.94 -6.89
CA VAL A 409 -9.97 -0.05 -6.42
C VAL A 409 -10.68 -1.28 -5.88
N ASN A 410 -10.21 -2.48 -6.25
CA ASN A 410 -10.82 -3.73 -5.83
C ASN A 410 -10.64 -3.94 -4.31
N LEU A 411 -11.72 -4.38 -3.65
CA LEU A 411 -11.71 -4.68 -2.22
C LEU A 411 -11.92 -6.18 -1.98
N ILE A 412 -10.90 -6.84 -1.42
CA ILE A 412 -10.95 -8.27 -1.11
C ILE A 412 -11.63 -8.50 0.22
N ARG A 413 -12.55 -9.47 0.23
CA ARG A 413 -13.27 -9.95 1.42
C ARG A 413 -13.91 -8.81 2.24
N ALA A 414 -14.76 -8.02 1.58
CA ALA A 414 -15.54 -6.95 2.18
C ALA A 414 -16.99 -6.95 1.66
N GLY A 415 -17.87 -6.19 2.32
CA GLY A 415 -19.29 -6.02 1.96
C GLY A 415 -19.51 -5.44 0.58
N VAL A 416 -18.55 -4.67 0.07
CA VAL A 416 -18.53 -4.14 -1.31
C VAL A 416 -17.42 -4.81 -2.13
N PRO A 417 -17.54 -4.87 -3.46
CA PRO A 417 -16.49 -5.44 -4.31
C PRO A 417 -15.33 -4.46 -4.59
N LYS A 418 -15.56 -3.16 -4.44
CA LYS A 418 -14.62 -2.09 -4.79
C LYS A 418 -14.94 -0.79 -4.03
N VAL A 419 -13.92 0.03 -3.84
CA VAL A 419 -13.97 1.38 -3.25
C VAL A 419 -13.84 2.40 -4.36
N ASN A 420 -14.54 3.52 -4.27
CA ASN A 420 -14.40 4.64 -5.20
C ASN A 420 -13.71 5.83 -4.52
N PHE A 421 -12.49 6.17 -4.91
CA PHE A 421 -11.72 7.23 -4.28
C PHE A 421 -12.19 8.66 -4.64
N SER A 422 -12.86 8.85 -5.78
CA SER A 422 -13.36 10.16 -6.21
C SER A 422 -14.82 10.43 -5.81
N GLY A 423 -15.49 9.49 -5.12
CA GLY A 423 -16.91 9.63 -4.83
C GLY A 423 -17.45 8.61 -3.83
N PRO A 424 -18.80 8.43 -3.77
CA PRO A 424 -19.40 7.45 -2.88
C PRO A 424 -19.05 6.03 -3.29
N ASP A 425 -18.98 5.14 -2.30
CA ASP A 425 -18.67 3.74 -2.54
C ASP A 425 -19.78 3.02 -3.31
N TYR A 426 -19.37 2.00 -4.06
CA TYR A 426 -20.28 1.23 -4.88
C TYR A 426 -21.22 0.39 -3.98
N PRO A 427 -22.52 0.31 -4.29
CA PRO A 427 -23.46 -0.48 -3.52
C PRO A 427 -23.08 -1.97 -3.52
N SER A 428 -23.44 -2.69 -2.47
CA SER A 428 -23.17 -4.13 -2.43
C SER A 428 -23.93 -4.86 -3.54
N VAL A 429 -23.20 -5.63 -4.34
CA VAL A 429 -23.75 -6.59 -5.33
C VAL A 429 -23.51 -8.03 -4.89
N ARG A 430 -23.31 -8.24 -3.58
CA ARG A 430 -23.09 -9.57 -3.00
C ARG A 430 -24.40 -10.39 -3.01
N PRO A 431 -24.29 -11.72 -2.94
CA PRO A 431 -25.42 -12.59 -2.62
C PRO A 431 -26.16 -12.16 -1.35
N PRO A 432 -27.45 -12.49 -1.22
CA PRO A 432 -28.21 -12.17 -0.02
C PRO A 432 -27.61 -12.89 1.21
N ILE A 433 -27.66 -12.22 2.35
CA ILE A 433 -27.28 -12.81 3.64
C ILE A 433 -28.26 -13.95 3.96
N LEU A 434 -27.72 -15.09 4.37
CA LEU A 434 -28.52 -16.21 4.85
C LEU A 434 -28.51 -16.21 6.37
N ILE A 435 -29.58 -16.72 6.98
CA ILE A 435 -29.64 -17.03 8.40
C ILE A 435 -29.72 -18.54 8.57
N LEU A 436 -28.85 -19.06 9.42
CA LEU A 436 -28.83 -20.43 9.88
C LEU A 436 -29.39 -20.47 11.30
N SER A 437 -30.41 -21.29 11.53
CA SER A 437 -30.92 -21.62 12.86
C SER A 437 -30.52 -23.04 13.23
N VAL A 438 -29.89 -23.19 14.39
CA VAL A 438 -29.36 -24.45 14.91
C VAL A 438 -30.33 -25.01 15.94
N LYS A 439 -30.83 -26.24 15.73
CA LYS A 439 -31.82 -26.87 16.62
C LYS A 439 -31.18 -27.85 17.61
N ARG A 440 -30.36 -28.78 17.11
CA ARG A 440 -29.82 -29.91 17.89
C ARG A 440 -28.29 -29.87 18.01
N TRP A 441 -27.72 -28.67 18.05
CA TRP A 441 -26.28 -28.46 18.27
C TRP A 441 -26.03 -27.21 19.13
N PRO A 442 -26.44 -27.26 20.42
CA PRO A 442 -26.30 -26.13 21.33
C PRO A 442 -24.82 -25.84 21.63
N GLY A 443 -24.47 -24.56 21.73
CA GLY A 443 -23.10 -24.14 22.06
C GLY A 443 -22.11 -24.15 20.89
N VAL A 444 -22.57 -24.45 19.67
CA VAL A 444 -21.72 -24.45 18.47
C VAL A 444 -21.02 -23.10 18.25
N SER A 445 -19.76 -23.15 17.84
CA SER A 445 -18.96 -21.98 17.50
C SER A 445 -19.06 -21.60 16.02
N GLU A 446 -18.76 -20.35 15.69
CA GLU A 446 -18.68 -19.84 14.33
C GLU A 446 -17.68 -20.63 13.49
N GLN A 447 -16.58 -21.09 14.11
CA GLN A 447 -15.55 -21.90 13.46
C GLN A 447 -16.03 -23.31 13.13
N GLN A 448 -16.84 -23.91 14.01
CA GLN A 448 -17.45 -25.21 13.77
C GLN A 448 -18.49 -25.13 12.65
N ILE A 449 -19.34 -24.10 12.65
CA ILE A 449 -20.27 -23.83 11.54
C ILE A 449 -19.50 -23.60 10.24
N TYR A 450 -18.41 -22.83 10.27
CA TYR A 450 -17.57 -22.62 9.09
C TYR A 450 -17.03 -23.94 8.53
N HIS A 451 -16.53 -24.84 9.39
CA HIS A 451 -16.03 -26.16 8.99
C HIS A 451 -17.12 -27.04 8.37
N GLU A 452 -18.33 -27.02 8.93
CA GLU A 452 -19.47 -27.79 8.40
C GLU A 452 -19.75 -27.43 6.94
N PHE A 453 -19.70 -26.15 6.59
CA PHE A 453 -19.94 -25.69 5.22
C PHE A 453 -18.70 -25.71 4.32
N GLN A 454 -17.49 -25.87 4.86
CA GLN A 454 -16.23 -25.64 4.15
C GLN A 454 -16.08 -26.52 2.89
N ASN A 455 -16.58 -27.76 2.94
CA ASN A 455 -16.53 -28.70 1.82
C ASN A 455 -17.51 -28.33 0.69
N LEU A 456 -18.59 -27.64 1.03
CA LEU A 456 -19.62 -27.24 0.08
C LEU A 456 -19.29 -25.87 -0.52
N CYS A 457 -18.99 -24.90 0.33
CA CYS A 457 -18.96 -23.48 0.00
C CYS A 457 -18.08 -22.69 0.99
N LYS A 458 -17.47 -21.59 0.52
CA LYS A 458 -16.75 -20.66 1.42
C LYS A 458 -17.70 -19.57 1.90
N PHE A 459 -18.16 -19.69 3.14
CA PHE A 459 -18.96 -18.66 3.83
C PHE A 459 -18.14 -17.93 4.88
N ASP A 460 -18.44 -16.66 5.07
CA ASP A 460 -18.15 -15.98 6.32
C ASP A 460 -19.33 -16.17 7.26
N VAL A 461 -19.02 -16.47 8.52
CA VAL A 461 -20.00 -16.79 9.56
C VAL A 461 -19.94 -15.73 10.64
N ARG A 462 -21.09 -15.16 11.00
CA ARG A 462 -21.22 -14.19 12.10
C ARG A 462 -22.36 -14.62 13.01
N ARG A 463 -22.10 -14.78 14.31
CA ARG A 463 -23.15 -15.14 15.28
C ARG A 463 -24.13 -13.98 15.45
N LEU A 464 -25.43 -14.31 15.43
CA LEU A 464 -26.52 -13.37 15.66
C LEU A 464 -27.12 -13.56 17.06
N THR A 465 -27.39 -14.82 17.44
CA THR A 465 -27.90 -15.20 18.76
C THR A 465 -27.21 -16.48 19.24
N ARG A 466 -27.62 -17.04 20.39
CA ARG A 466 -27.05 -18.31 20.91
C ARG A 466 -27.23 -19.50 19.95
N SER A 467 -28.25 -19.48 19.10
CA SER A 467 -28.60 -20.58 18.18
C SER A 467 -28.73 -20.12 16.72
N GLN A 468 -28.41 -18.87 16.40
CA GLN A 468 -28.53 -18.33 15.04
C GLN A 468 -27.25 -17.68 14.55
N PHE A 469 -26.96 -17.92 13.28
CA PHE A 469 -25.76 -17.45 12.59
C PHE A 469 -26.13 -16.82 11.25
N LEU A 470 -25.44 -15.76 10.89
CA LEU A 470 -25.49 -15.17 9.56
C LEU A 470 -24.40 -15.81 8.71
N LEU A 471 -24.77 -16.20 7.49
CA LEU A 471 -23.86 -16.75 6.49
C LEU A 471 -23.83 -15.82 5.29
N LEU A 472 -22.63 -15.46 4.83
CA LEU A 472 -22.44 -14.65 3.63
C LEU A 472 -21.34 -15.24 2.73
N THR A 473 -21.60 -15.30 1.43
CA THR A 473 -20.67 -15.84 0.42
C THR A 473 -20.48 -14.84 -0.72
N ASN A 474 -19.42 -15.05 -1.50
CA ASN A 474 -19.14 -14.27 -2.71
C ASN A 474 -19.84 -14.80 -3.97
N LYS A 475 -20.45 -15.98 -3.92
CA LYS A 475 -21.01 -16.64 -5.10
C LYS A 475 -22.51 -16.87 -4.92
N PHE A 476 -23.29 -16.36 -5.88
CA PHE A 476 -24.73 -16.60 -5.92
C PHE A 476 -25.08 -18.08 -6.05
N LYS A 477 -24.24 -18.87 -6.75
CA LYS A 477 -24.41 -20.33 -6.87
C LYS A 477 -24.35 -21.00 -5.50
N ASP A 478 -23.35 -20.67 -4.69
CA ASP A 478 -23.15 -21.20 -3.34
C ASP A 478 -24.36 -20.91 -2.45
N ALA A 479 -24.85 -19.67 -2.44
CA ALA A 479 -26.04 -19.30 -1.67
C ALA A 479 -27.30 -20.08 -2.10
N ARG A 480 -27.51 -20.27 -3.41
CA ARG A 480 -28.64 -21.04 -3.93
C ARG A 480 -28.54 -22.54 -3.59
N ASN A 481 -27.35 -23.11 -3.70
CA ASN A 481 -27.11 -24.52 -3.41
C ASN A 481 -27.41 -24.83 -1.93
N ILE A 482 -26.86 -24.05 -0.99
CA ILE A 482 -27.14 -24.26 0.44
C ILE A 482 -28.62 -24.11 0.78
N LEU A 483 -29.30 -23.11 0.22
CA LEU A 483 -30.75 -22.95 0.43
C LEU A 483 -31.56 -24.16 -0.04
N LYS A 484 -31.07 -24.87 -1.06
CA LYS A 484 -31.70 -26.09 -1.58
C LYS A 484 -31.36 -27.30 -0.70
N ASP A 485 -30.08 -27.50 -0.43
CA ASP A 485 -29.56 -28.71 0.23
C ASP A 485 -29.97 -28.76 1.72
N TYR A 486 -30.02 -27.60 2.40
CA TYR A 486 -30.37 -27.49 3.82
C TYR A 486 -31.84 -27.13 4.07
N ARG A 487 -32.70 -27.23 3.05
CA ARG A 487 -34.13 -26.92 3.21
C ARG A 487 -34.85 -27.85 4.19
N HIS A 488 -34.45 -29.12 4.21
CA HIS A 488 -35.05 -30.19 5.00
C HIS A 488 -34.06 -30.86 5.96
N HIS A 489 -32.92 -30.21 6.23
CA HIS A 489 -31.91 -30.78 7.10
C HIS A 489 -32.43 -30.82 8.56
N PRO A 490 -32.25 -31.94 9.29
CA PRO A 490 -32.87 -32.15 10.59
C PRO A 490 -32.38 -31.16 11.67
N ASP A 491 -31.08 -30.86 11.66
CA ASP A 491 -30.45 -30.12 12.77
C ASP A 491 -30.16 -28.65 12.46
N LEU A 492 -30.14 -28.28 11.17
CA LEU A 492 -29.67 -27.01 10.65
C LEU A 492 -30.69 -26.47 9.66
N GLN A 493 -31.26 -25.31 9.94
CA GLN A 493 -32.26 -24.70 9.06
C GLN A 493 -31.73 -23.41 8.47
N VAL A 494 -31.54 -23.38 7.14
CA VAL A 494 -31.04 -22.20 6.43
C VAL A 494 -32.18 -21.48 5.70
N SER A 495 -32.22 -20.16 5.79
CA SER A 495 -33.18 -19.32 5.07
C SER A 495 -32.59 -17.94 4.74
N LEU A 496 -33.32 -17.12 3.97
CA LEU A 496 -32.91 -15.75 3.68
C LEU A 496 -33.03 -14.87 4.92
N TYR A 497 -31.99 -14.12 5.25
CA TYR A 497 -32.06 -13.14 6.32
C TYR A 497 -32.97 -11.97 5.94
N ARG A 498 -33.89 -11.59 6.84
CA ARG A 498 -34.78 -10.43 6.69
C ARG A 498 -34.71 -9.63 7.97
N TYR A 499 -34.19 -8.40 7.87
CA TYR A 499 -33.94 -7.53 9.03
C TYR A 499 -35.17 -7.40 9.94
N TRP A 500 -36.34 -7.09 9.39
CA TRP A 500 -37.58 -6.91 10.15
C TRP A 500 -38.08 -8.15 10.90
N ARG A 501 -37.73 -9.36 10.43
CA ARG A 501 -38.20 -10.61 11.04
C ARG A 501 -37.18 -11.22 11.98
N HIS A 502 -35.89 -11.01 11.71
CA HIS A 502 -34.81 -11.76 12.35
C HIS A 502 -33.90 -10.88 13.20
N SER A 503 -33.97 -9.55 13.10
CA SER A 503 -33.22 -8.66 13.98
C SER A 503 -33.74 -8.79 15.42
N PRO A 504 -32.89 -9.09 16.42
CA PRO A 504 -33.30 -9.18 17.82
C PRO A 504 -33.96 -7.87 18.31
N ASP A 505 -33.41 -6.73 17.92
CA ASP A 505 -33.90 -5.41 18.34
C ASP A 505 -35.31 -5.15 17.80
N VAL A 506 -35.52 -5.43 16.51
CA VAL A 506 -36.82 -5.25 15.86
C VAL A 506 -37.83 -6.26 16.40
N SER A 507 -37.43 -7.52 16.59
CA SER A 507 -38.31 -8.53 17.17
C SER A 507 -38.73 -8.17 18.60
N CYS A 508 -37.81 -7.60 19.39
CA CYS A 508 -38.12 -7.10 20.73
C CYS A 508 -39.15 -5.97 20.67
N VAL A 509 -38.91 -4.95 19.83
CA VAL A 509 -39.84 -3.83 19.64
C VAL A 509 -41.21 -4.32 19.17
N LEU A 510 -41.27 -5.21 18.17
CA LEU A 510 -42.53 -5.76 17.66
C LEU A 510 -43.28 -6.57 18.72
N HIS A 511 -42.57 -7.36 19.55
CA HIS A 511 -43.20 -8.07 20.67
C HIS A 511 -43.74 -7.10 21.72
N VAL A 512 -42.97 -6.07 22.10
CA VAL A 512 -43.41 -5.04 23.05
C VAL A 512 -44.63 -4.29 22.51
N CYS A 513 -44.59 -3.84 21.26
CA CYS A 513 -45.73 -3.20 20.60
C CYS A 513 -46.94 -4.15 20.52
N GLY A 514 -46.74 -5.43 20.23
CA GLY A 514 -47.78 -6.45 20.22
C GLY A 514 -48.44 -6.64 21.59
N ILE A 515 -47.64 -6.67 22.66
CA ILE A 515 -48.15 -6.75 24.04
C ILE A 515 -48.95 -5.49 24.38
N ILE A 516 -48.40 -4.30 24.12
CA ILE A 516 -49.07 -3.01 24.41
C ILE A 516 -50.40 -2.91 23.67
N THR A 517 -50.43 -3.22 22.38
CA THR A 517 -51.66 -3.17 21.56
C THR A 517 -52.70 -4.18 22.02
N THR A 518 -52.28 -5.39 22.41
CA THR A 518 -53.18 -6.41 22.97
C THR A 518 -53.79 -5.94 24.29
N TRP A 519 -52.98 -5.38 25.20
CA TRP A 519 -53.48 -4.83 26.46
C TRP A 519 -54.37 -3.60 26.28
N ALA A 520 -54.05 -2.72 25.33
CA ALA A 520 -54.89 -1.58 24.99
C ALA A 520 -56.25 -2.04 24.43
N LEU A 521 -56.27 -3.07 23.58
CA LEU A 521 -57.50 -3.68 23.06
C LEU A 521 -58.33 -4.30 24.19
N VAL A 522 -57.70 -5.05 25.09
CA VAL A 522 -58.37 -5.64 26.26
C VAL A 522 -58.95 -4.56 27.17
N ALA A 523 -58.20 -3.50 27.47
CA ALA A 523 -58.68 -2.37 28.26
C ALA A 523 -59.84 -1.64 27.57
N PHE A 524 -59.79 -1.47 26.24
CA PHE A 524 -60.88 -0.87 25.47
C PHE A 524 -62.15 -1.73 25.48
N LEU A 525 -62.02 -3.06 25.38
CA LEU A 525 -63.16 -3.98 25.41
C LEU A 525 -63.78 -4.11 26.80
N LEU A 526 -62.95 -4.13 27.86
CA LEU A 526 -63.41 -4.23 29.25
C LEU A 526 -63.88 -2.90 29.84
N GLY A 527 -63.38 -1.77 29.32
CA GLY A 527 -63.73 -0.42 29.75
C GLY A 527 -64.99 0.16 29.10
N ARG A 528 -65.69 -0.58 28.23
CA ARG A 528 -66.99 -0.14 27.71
C ARG A 528 -68.04 -0.22 28.84
N PRO A 529 -68.72 0.88 29.19
CA PRO A 529 -69.82 0.82 30.15
C PRO A 529 -70.89 -0.12 29.59
N ARG A 530 -71.32 -1.10 30.41
CA ARG A 530 -72.48 -1.93 30.08
C ARG A 530 -73.70 -1.00 30.05
N ALA A 531 -74.23 -0.76 28.86
CA ALA A 531 -75.51 -0.09 28.65
C ALA A 531 -76.66 -1.02 29.03
#